data_AF-A0A2W4WET3-F1
#
_entry.id   AF-A0A2W4WET3-F1
#
_cell.length_a   1.000
_cell.length_b   1.000
_cell.length_c   1.000
_cell.angle_alpha   90.00
_cell.angle_beta   90.00
_cell.angle_gamma   90.00
#
_symmetry.space_group_name_H-M   'P 1'
#
loop_
_entity.id
_entity.type
_entity.pdbx_description
1 polymer ?
#
loop_
_entity_poly.entity_id
_entity_poly.type
_entity_poly.pdbx_seq_one_letter_code
_entity_poly.pdbx_strand_id
1 'polypeptide(L)'
;MCMGIQERSLGNTLLEVKSAKVLRAEIVKCLTSASDDKILNAKLDEILKLVKMSPSSQVPKSGYQEIMGGDKNQDRELNIPHFKLYNGCWFDFAITIDETTRHAQIIAFDFEIRFPKREDEIAVPFLRIDLNLPDHNNDERNIRFHLHPSHDDIMIHSPPMSPLEILHMFLYGIKIPDKLRSS
;
A
#
# COMPACT_ATOMS: atom_id res chain seq x y z
N MET A 1 -19.91 -2.37 13.07
CA MET A 1 -18.99 -2.19 11.91
C MET A 1 -18.82 -0.73 11.53
N CYS A 2 -19.90 0.06 11.37
CA CYS A 2 -19.81 1.48 10.99
C CYS A 2 -19.25 2.39 12.11
N MET A 3 -19.66 2.24 13.38
CA MET A 3 -19.13 3.08 14.49
C MET A 3 -17.61 2.94 14.70
N GLY A 4 -17.05 1.72 14.67
CA GLY A 4 -15.60 1.54 14.84
C GLY A 4 -14.76 2.04 13.66
N ILE A 5 -15.35 2.24 12.49
CA ILE A 5 -14.71 2.96 11.36
C ILE A 5 -14.82 4.46 11.60
N GLN A 6 -15.99 4.93 12.06
CA GLN A 6 -16.27 6.34 12.33
C GLN A 6 -15.43 6.91 13.49
N GLU A 7 -15.24 6.13 14.57
CA GLU A 7 -14.35 6.47 15.69
C GLU A 7 -12.88 6.52 15.27
N ARG A 8 -12.45 5.64 14.36
CA ARG A 8 -11.09 5.68 13.79
C ARG A 8 -10.89 6.83 12.80
N SER A 9 -11.92 7.21 12.05
CA SER A 9 -11.83 8.41 11.18
C SER A 9 -11.78 9.73 11.97
N LEU A 10 -12.12 9.70 13.26
CA LEU A 10 -11.97 10.81 14.20
C LEU A 10 -10.70 10.70 15.07
N GLY A 11 -10.04 9.55 15.06
CA GLY A 11 -8.78 9.29 15.75
C GLY A 11 -7.59 9.37 14.78
N ASN A 12 -6.41 9.69 15.29
CA ASN A 12 -5.19 9.60 14.48
C ASN A 12 -4.80 8.13 14.31
N THR A 13 -4.66 7.68 13.06
CA THR A 13 -3.98 6.40 12.79
C THR A 13 -2.54 6.50 13.29
N LEU A 14 -2.15 5.56 14.14
CA LEU A 14 -0.78 5.51 14.66
C LEU A 14 0.15 5.06 13.54
N LEU A 15 0.97 6.00 13.06
CA LEU A 15 2.07 5.74 12.11
C LEU A 15 3.39 5.42 12.82
N GLU A 16 3.37 5.31 14.14
CA GLU A 16 4.51 4.88 14.94
C GLU A 16 4.74 3.37 14.77
N VAL A 17 5.99 2.99 14.53
CA VAL A 17 6.44 1.60 14.41
C VAL A 17 7.69 1.38 15.26
N LYS A 18 7.98 0.12 15.60
CA LYS A 18 9.17 -0.21 16.39
C LYS A 18 10.47 0.05 15.64
N SER A 19 10.50 -0.34 14.36
CA SER A 19 11.60 -0.11 13.41
C SER A 19 11.18 -0.56 12.01
N ALA A 20 11.91 -0.14 10.99
CA ALA A 20 11.73 -0.61 9.62
C ALA A 20 11.90 -2.13 9.50
N LYS A 21 12.86 -2.69 10.24
CA LYS A 21 13.10 -4.14 10.28
C LYS A 21 11.90 -4.92 10.83
N VAL A 22 11.27 -4.41 11.89
CA VAL A 22 10.08 -5.05 12.48
C VAL A 22 8.91 -4.93 11.52
N LEU A 23 8.64 -3.74 10.97
CA LEU A 23 7.55 -3.53 10.03
C LEU A 23 7.72 -4.42 8.78
N ARG A 24 8.94 -4.54 8.25
CA ARG A 24 9.23 -5.47 7.13
C ARG A 24 8.87 -6.91 7.48
N ALA A 25 9.20 -7.37 8.68
CA ALA A 25 8.87 -8.74 9.10
C ALA A 25 7.34 -8.95 9.20
N GLU A 26 6.60 -7.95 9.67
CA GLU A 26 5.13 -7.98 9.72
C GLU A 26 4.51 -8.00 8.32
N ILE A 27 5.04 -7.21 7.38
CA ILE A 27 4.64 -7.22 5.97
C ILE A 27 4.89 -8.60 5.34
N VAL A 28 6.09 -9.16 5.50
CA VAL A 28 6.42 -10.49 4.97
C VAL A 28 5.50 -11.55 5.55
N LYS A 29 5.20 -11.49 6.85
CA LYS A 29 4.26 -12.40 7.50
C LYS A 29 2.86 -12.28 6.90
N CYS A 30 2.37 -11.06 6.68
CA CYS A 30 1.07 -10.79 6.06
C CYS A 30 0.98 -11.40 4.65
N LEU A 31 1.98 -11.13 3.80
CA LEU A 31 2.07 -11.66 2.44
C LEU A 31 2.18 -13.18 2.42
N THR A 32 2.97 -13.76 3.33
CA THR A 32 3.13 -15.22 3.43
C THR A 32 1.81 -15.88 3.81
N SER A 33 1.07 -15.30 4.76
CA SER A 33 -0.25 -15.80 5.15
C SER A 33 -1.23 -15.77 3.95
N ALA A 34 -1.22 -14.69 3.17
CA ALA A 34 -2.05 -14.60 1.96
C ALA A 34 -1.63 -15.58 0.86
N SER A 35 -0.34 -15.92 0.77
CA SER A 35 0.15 -16.99 -0.11
C SER A 35 -0.37 -18.35 0.35
N ASP A 36 -0.30 -18.64 1.66
CA ASP A 36 -0.80 -19.89 2.23
C ASP A 36 -2.32 -20.04 2.01
N ASP A 37 -3.06 -18.94 2.10
CA ASP A 37 -4.49 -18.84 1.83
C ASP A 37 -4.83 -18.87 0.32
N LYS A 38 -3.82 -18.96 -0.56
CA LYS A 38 -3.95 -18.96 -2.03
C LYS A 38 -4.58 -17.69 -2.61
N ILE A 39 -4.51 -16.60 -1.85
CA ILE A 39 -4.94 -15.27 -2.29
C ILE A 39 -3.84 -14.61 -3.13
N LEU A 40 -2.59 -14.71 -2.65
CA LEU A 40 -1.40 -14.23 -3.32
C LEU A 40 -0.73 -15.38 -4.08
N ASN A 41 -0.36 -15.16 -5.35
CA ASN A 41 0.27 -16.21 -6.16
C ASN A 41 1.76 -16.41 -5.84
N ALA A 42 2.41 -15.39 -5.26
CA ALA A 42 3.84 -15.39 -4.96
C ALA A 42 4.15 -16.31 -3.77
N LYS A 43 5.17 -17.17 -3.92
CA LYS A 43 5.65 -18.04 -2.83
C LYS A 43 6.60 -17.29 -1.89
N LEU A 44 6.91 -17.87 -0.73
CA LEU A 44 7.79 -17.26 0.27
C LEU A 44 9.13 -16.75 -0.31
N ASP A 45 9.79 -17.52 -1.18
CA ASP A 45 11.07 -17.10 -1.76
C ASP A 45 10.92 -15.89 -2.70
N GLU A 46 9.80 -15.82 -3.43
CA GLU A 46 9.44 -14.70 -4.28
C GLU A 46 9.05 -13.48 -3.45
N ILE A 47 8.25 -13.66 -2.40
CA ILE A 47 7.91 -12.60 -1.44
C ILE A 47 9.17 -11.98 -0.86
N LEU A 48 10.13 -12.80 -0.43
CA LEU A 48 11.39 -12.29 0.14
C LEU A 48 12.26 -11.53 -0.89
N LYS A 49 12.18 -11.90 -2.18
CA LYS A 49 12.85 -11.19 -3.28
C LYS A 49 12.17 -9.86 -3.62
N LEU A 50 10.84 -9.83 -3.59
CA LEU A 50 10.02 -8.66 -3.90
C LEU A 50 9.99 -7.64 -2.75
N VAL A 51 10.03 -8.10 -1.49
CA VAL A 51 10.06 -7.21 -0.32
C VAL A 51 11.49 -6.79 0.00
N LYS A 52 11.89 -5.63 -0.52
CA LYS A 52 13.23 -5.05 -0.35
C LYS A 52 13.21 -3.98 0.74
N MET A 53 14.35 -3.81 1.41
CA MET A 53 14.56 -2.72 2.36
C MET A 53 15.93 -2.10 2.11
N SER A 54 15.96 -0.78 2.01
CA SER A 54 17.15 0.00 1.69
C SER A 54 17.07 1.38 2.35
N PRO A 55 18.18 2.14 2.42
CA PRO A 55 18.11 3.56 2.73
C PRO A 55 17.08 4.27 1.83
N SER A 56 16.36 5.26 2.37
CA SER A 56 15.33 5.95 1.61
C SER A 56 15.91 6.69 0.41
N SER A 57 15.37 6.41 -0.78
CA SER A 57 15.69 7.15 -1.99
C SER A 57 15.04 8.54 -2.01
N GLN A 58 13.94 8.71 -1.27
CA GLN A 58 13.15 9.94 -1.22
C GLN A 58 13.70 10.94 -0.19
N VAL A 59 14.29 10.42 0.90
CA VAL A 59 14.96 11.23 1.93
C VAL A 59 16.42 10.79 2.04
N PRO A 60 17.36 11.42 1.31
CA PRO A 60 18.76 11.00 1.24
C PRO A 60 19.55 11.44 2.48
N LYS A 61 19.09 11.03 3.68
CA LYS A 61 19.70 11.31 4.98
C LYS A 61 19.85 10.00 5.77
N SER A 62 20.85 9.92 6.63
CA SER A 62 21.02 8.76 7.51
C SER A 62 19.85 8.62 8.48
N GLY A 63 19.43 7.38 8.75
CA GLY A 63 18.30 7.08 9.64
C GLY A 63 16.95 7.02 8.94
N TYR A 64 16.87 7.21 7.62
CA TYR A 64 15.65 7.00 6.85
C TYR A 64 15.73 5.70 6.06
N GLN A 65 14.69 4.88 6.17
CA GLN A 65 14.58 3.59 5.47
C GLN A 65 13.39 3.61 4.52
N GLU A 66 13.49 2.81 3.47
CA GLU A 66 12.42 2.54 2.53
C GLU A 66 12.19 1.03 2.46
N ILE A 67 10.93 0.62 2.58
CA ILE A 67 10.48 -0.76 2.35
C ILE A 67 9.68 -0.74 1.05
N MET A 68 10.12 -1.53 0.07
CA MET A 68 9.41 -1.70 -1.20
C MET A 68 8.86 -3.10 -1.31
N GLY A 69 7.68 -3.23 -1.91
CA GLY A 69 7.09 -4.49 -2.33
C GLY A 69 6.85 -4.46 -3.84
N GLY A 70 7.71 -5.14 -4.60
CA GLY A 70 7.83 -4.90 -6.03
C GLY A 70 8.79 -3.76 -6.35
N ASP A 71 8.81 -3.35 -7.62
CA ASP A 71 9.62 -2.22 -8.10
C ASP A 71 8.70 -1.04 -8.49
N LYS A 72 9.26 0.18 -8.52
CA LYS A 72 8.52 1.40 -8.86
C LYS A 72 7.93 1.29 -10.28
N ASN A 73 6.60 1.35 -10.38
CA ASN A 73 5.88 1.08 -11.61
C ASN A 73 4.90 2.20 -12.00
N GLN A 74 5.44 3.37 -12.36
CA GLN A 74 4.62 4.56 -12.68
C GLN A 74 3.79 4.41 -13.95
N ASP A 75 4.30 3.67 -14.93
CA ASP A 75 3.65 3.43 -16.23
C ASP A 75 2.78 2.17 -16.23
N ARG A 76 2.71 1.46 -15.08
CA ARG A 76 1.87 0.27 -14.86
C ARG A 76 2.19 -0.88 -15.81
N GLU A 77 3.47 -1.09 -16.08
CA GLU A 77 3.95 -2.14 -16.98
C GLU A 77 3.94 -3.52 -16.27
N LEU A 78 3.38 -4.54 -16.93
CA LEU A 78 3.23 -5.89 -16.36
C LEU A 78 4.53 -6.70 -16.24
N ASN A 79 5.61 -6.24 -16.86
CA ASN A 79 6.95 -6.85 -16.81
C ASN A 79 7.77 -6.33 -15.62
N ILE A 80 7.38 -5.21 -15.00
CA ILE A 80 8.03 -4.68 -13.80
C ILE A 80 7.62 -5.55 -12.59
N PRO A 81 8.55 -5.94 -11.70
CA PRO A 81 8.23 -6.79 -10.55
C PRO A 81 7.10 -6.25 -9.66
N HIS A 82 6.10 -7.09 -9.38
CA HIS A 82 4.92 -6.77 -8.57
C HIS A 82 4.30 -8.03 -7.97
N PHE A 83 3.38 -7.86 -7.03
CA PHE A 83 2.58 -8.96 -6.47
C PHE A 83 1.35 -9.22 -7.31
N LYS A 84 1.04 -10.49 -7.59
CA LYS A 84 -0.17 -10.91 -8.31
C LYS A 84 -1.12 -11.67 -7.40
N LEU A 85 -2.39 -11.25 -7.39
CA LEU A 85 -3.47 -11.95 -6.71
C LEU A 85 -4.09 -13.02 -7.62
N TYR A 86 -4.79 -13.98 -7.01
CA TYR A 86 -5.48 -15.06 -7.72
C TYR A 86 -6.55 -14.55 -8.71
N ASN A 87 -7.15 -13.40 -8.41
CA ASN A 87 -8.23 -12.79 -9.18
C ASN A 87 -7.74 -11.93 -10.37
N GLY A 88 -6.42 -11.92 -10.63
CA GLY A 88 -5.81 -11.15 -11.71
C GLY A 88 -5.47 -9.70 -11.35
N CYS A 89 -5.84 -9.21 -10.16
CA CYS A 89 -5.29 -7.97 -9.65
C CYS A 89 -3.79 -8.11 -9.38
N TRP A 90 -3.11 -6.98 -9.42
CA TRP A 90 -1.70 -6.92 -9.06
C TRP A 90 -1.36 -5.58 -8.42
N PHE A 91 -0.38 -5.59 -7.52
CA PHE A 91 -0.05 -4.42 -6.72
C PHE A 91 1.44 -4.33 -6.40
N ASP A 92 1.85 -3.11 -6.10
CA ASP A 92 3.15 -2.77 -5.54
C ASP A 92 2.96 -1.70 -4.46
N PHE A 93 4.00 -1.54 -3.64
CA PHE A 93 4.00 -0.51 -2.60
C PHE A 93 5.41 -0.02 -2.25
N ALA A 94 5.48 1.18 -1.69
CA ALA A 94 6.66 1.74 -1.05
C ALA A 94 6.27 2.41 0.27
N ILE A 95 7.11 2.30 1.29
CA ILE A 95 6.90 2.90 2.62
C ILE A 95 8.21 3.55 3.05
N THR A 96 8.17 4.85 3.38
CA THR A 96 9.31 5.60 3.93
C THR A 96 9.16 5.78 5.43
N ILE A 97 10.24 5.49 6.17
CA ILE A 97 10.27 5.43 7.62
C ILE A 97 11.42 6.30 8.14
N ASP A 98 11.11 7.15 9.11
CA ASP A 98 12.08 7.93 9.88
C ASP A 98 12.45 7.14 11.15
N GLU A 99 13.70 6.67 11.24
CA GLU A 99 14.27 6.01 12.43
C GLU A 99 15.22 6.94 13.22
N THR A 100 15.23 8.24 12.93
CA THR A 100 16.07 9.22 13.64
C THR A 100 15.49 9.63 14.99
N THR A 101 14.20 9.37 15.21
CA THR A 101 13.48 9.68 16.44
C THR A 101 13.40 8.45 17.36
N ARG A 102 13.08 8.68 18.65
CA ARG A 102 13.03 7.60 19.68
C ARG A 102 12.08 6.46 19.29
N HIS A 103 11.01 6.78 18.57
CA HIS A 103 10.07 5.82 18.02
C HIS A 103 10.07 6.01 16.51
N ALA A 104 10.32 4.95 15.74
CA ALA A 104 10.34 5.07 14.30
C ALA A 104 8.95 5.45 13.77
N GLN A 105 8.89 6.30 12.74
CA GLN A 105 7.63 6.82 12.21
C GLN A 105 7.54 6.57 10.71
N ILE A 106 6.38 6.09 10.26
CA ILE A 106 6.04 6.08 8.84
C ILE A 106 5.73 7.53 8.44
N ILE A 107 6.50 8.07 7.50
CA ILE A 107 6.39 9.46 7.07
C ILE A 107 5.87 9.61 5.63
N ALA A 108 5.92 8.53 4.85
CA ALA A 108 5.27 8.47 3.54
C ALA A 108 5.00 7.02 3.15
N PHE A 109 4.03 6.81 2.28
CA PHE A 109 3.84 5.55 1.58
C PHE A 109 3.12 5.76 0.26
N ASP A 110 3.23 4.79 -0.63
CA ASP A 110 2.50 4.69 -1.89
C ASP A 110 2.09 3.23 -2.04
N PHE A 111 0.80 2.96 -2.17
CA PHE A 111 0.23 1.65 -2.44
C PHE A 111 -0.64 1.77 -3.69
N GLU A 112 -0.38 0.98 -4.73
CA GLU A 112 -1.22 0.96 -5.93
C GLU A 112 -1.60 -0.46 -6.30
N ILE A 113 -2.91 -0.73 -6.39
CA ILE A 113 -3.46 -1.99 -6.93
C ILE A 113 -4.14 -1.72 -8.27
N ARG A 114 -3.82 -2.54 -9.25
CA ARG A 114 -4.36 -2.47 -10.61
C ARG A 114 -5.36 -3.60 -10.79
N PHE A 115 -6.45 -3.29 -11.50
CA PHE A 115 -7.52 -4.23 -11.80
C PHE A 115 -7.34 -4.84 -13.20
N PRO A 116 -7.68 -6.12 -13.40
CA PRO A 116 -7.61 -6.73 -14.73
C PRO A 116 -8.57 -6.02 -15.67
N LYS A 117 -8.09 -5.66 -16.87
CA LYS A 117 -8.97 -5.13 -17.93
C LYS A 117 -9.90 -6.24 -18.39
N ARG A 118 -11.21 -6.01 -18.29
CA ARG A 118 -12.26 -6.86 -18.88
C ARG A 118 -12.86 -6.10 -20.05
N GLU A 119 -13.00 -6.76 -21.20
CA GLU A 119 -13.33 -6.11 -22.49
C GLU A 119 -14.66 -5.32 -22.51
N ASP A 120 -15.49 -5.40 -21.46
CA ASP A 120 -16.83 -4.81 -21.44
C ASP A 120 -17.15 -4.00 -20.16
N GLU A 121 -16.19 -3.77 -19.26
CA GLU A 121 -16.45 -3.06 -17.99
C GLU A 121 -15.80 -1.66 -17.99
N ILE A 122 -16.58 -0.61 -17.73
CA ILE A 122 -16.06 0.70 -17.27
C ILE A 122 -15.59 0.50 -15.83
N ALA A 123 -14.45 -0.16 -15.67
CA ALA A 123 -13.85 -0.44 -14.37
C ALA A 123 -12.82 0.63 -14.04
N VAL A 124 -12.80 1.05 -12.77
CA VAL A 124 -11.68 1.81 -12.19
C VAL A 124 -10.40 1.00 -12.47
N PRO A 125 -9.44 1.48 -13.28
CA PRO A 125 -8.29 0.69 -13.72
C PRO A 125 -7.28 0.43 -12.59
N PHE A 126 -7.26 1.29 -11.58
CA PHE A 126 -6.41 1.14 -10.39
C PHE A 126 -6.95 1.92 -9.21
N LEU A 127 -6.52 1.54 -8.02
CA LEU A 127 -6.70 2.27 -6.78
C LEU A 127 -5.32 2.58 -6.19
N ARG A 128 -4.99 3.86 -6.02
CA ARG A 128 -3.79 4.30 -5.30
C ARG A 128 -4.17 4.89 -3.95
N ILE A 129 -3.38 4.56 -2.94
CA ILE A 129 -3.45 5.13 -1.59
C ILE A 129 -2.05 5.60 -1.25
N ASP A 130 -1.87 6.92 -1.10
CA ASP A 130 -0.58 7.49 -0.77
C ASP A 130 -0.64 8.45 0.40
N LEU A 131 0.50 8.56 1.08
CA LEU A 131 0.80 9.52 2.10
C LEU A 131 2.06 10.26 1.65
N ASN A 132 1.92 11.55 1.35
CA ASN A 132 3.02 12.41 0.97
C ASN A 132 3.97 12.65 2.16
N LEU A 133 5.25 12.89 1.83
CA LEU A 133 6.27 13.27 2.81
C LEU A 133 5.88 14.55 3.57
N PRO A 134 6.41 14.74 4.80
CA PRO A 134 6.38 16.04 5.48
C PRO A 134 7.06 17.11 4.62
N ASP A 135 6.75 18.39 4.88
CA ASP A 135 7.28 19.55 4.17
C ASP A 135 6.92 19.67 2.67
N HIS A 136 5.98 18.84 2.18
CA HIS A 136 5.36 19.06 0.88
C HIS A 136 4.43 20.29 0.94
N ASN A 137 4.15 20.96 -0.19
CA ASN A 137 3.28 22.17 -0.24
C ASN A 137 1.90 22.02 0.44
N ASN A 138 1.45 20.77 0.68
CA ASN A 138 0.17 20.46 1.32
C ASN A 138 0.28 20.21 2.85
N ASP A 139 1.48 20.18 3.41
CA ASP A 139 1.72 19.89 4.83
C ASP A 139 1.16 21.00 5.72
N GLU A 140 1.25 22.26 5.30
CA GLU A 140 0.62 23.41 5.99
C GLU A 140 -0.91 23.29 6.12
N ARG A 141 -1.53 22.45 5.29
CA ARG A 141 -2.98 22.19 5.29
C ARG A 141 -3.34 20.85 5.94
N ASN A 142 -2.34 20.10 6.43
CA ASN A 142 -2.45 18.71 6.87
C ASN A 142 -3.07 17.79 5.80
N ILE A 143 -2.95 18.11 4.51
CA ILE A 143 -3.52 17.29 3.43
C ILE A 143 -2.39 16.45 2.85
N ARG A 144 -2.09 15.34 3.52
CA ARG A 144 -1.00 14.46 3.10
C ARG A 144 -1.47 13.12 2.60
N PHE A 145 -2.68 12.71 2.96
CA PHE A 145 -3.24 11.44 2.53
C PHE A 145 -4.12 11.64 1.30
N HIS A 146 -3.88 10.82 0.29
CA HIS A 146 -4.62 10.83 -0.96
C HIS A 146 -5.17 9.44 -1.29
N LEU A 147 -6.37 9.43 -1.83
CA LEU A 147 -7.03 8.25 -2.39
C LEU A 147 -7.35 8.53 -3.85
N HIS A 148 -6.75 7.74 -4.74
CA HIS A 148 -6.95 7.86 -6.19
C HIS A 148 -7.67 6.64 -6.75
N PRO A 149 -9.02 6.67 -6.84
CA PRO A 149 -9.73 5.76 -7.73
C PRO A 149 -9.51 6.24 -9.17
N SER A 150 -8.69 5.52 -9.94
CA SER A 150 -8.25 5.99 -11.25
C SER A 150 -7.55 7.35 -11.18
N HIS A 151 -7.96 8.32 -11.99
CA HIS A 151 -7.33 9.63 -12.11
C HIS A 151 -7.89 10.67 -11.13
N ASP A 152 -8.88 10.28 -10.32
CA ASP A 152 -9.44 11.16 -9.30
C ASP A 152 -8.43 11.36 -8.16
N ASP A 153 -8.53 12.48 -7.44
CA ASP A 153 -7.69 12.79 -6.29
C ASP A 153 -8.57 13.22 -5.11
N ILE A 154 -8.78 12.28 -4.18
CA ILE A 154 -9.53 12.53 -2.96
C ILE A 154 -8.54 12.79 -1.83
N MET A 155 -8.51 14.05 -1.39
CA MET A 155 -7.65 14.55 -0.33
C MET A 155 -8.29 14.38 1.05
N ILE A 156 -7.55 13.79 1.99
CA ILE A 156 -8.01 13.58 3.38
C ILE A 156 -6.97 14.15 4.36
N HIS A 157 -7.45 14.77 5.45
CA HIS A 157 -6.61 15.44 6.44
C HIS A 157 -5.73 14.51 7.29
N SER A 158 -6.09 13.23 7.37
CA SER A 158 -5.33 12.25 8.14
C SER A 158 -5.48 10.89 7.49
N PRO A 159 -4.43 10.05 7.50
CA PRO A 159 -4.53 8.70 6.99
C PRO A 159 -5.53 7.91 7.85
N PRO A 160 -6.59 7.34 7.28
CA PRO A 160 -7.54 6.51 8.02
C PRO A 160 -7.05 5.06 8.20
N MET A 161 -5.93 4.69 7.57
CA MET A 161 -5.38 3.34 7.55
C MET A 161 -3.86 3.35 7.61
N SER A 162 -3.31 2.40 8.36
CA SER A 162 -1.88 2.08 8.38
C SER A 162 -1.47 1.25 7.15
N PRO A 163 -0.17 1.18 6.81
CA PRO A 163 0.31 0.33 5.72
C PRO A 163 -0.12 -1.14 5.82
N LEU A 164 -0.19 -1.71 7.02
CA LEU A 164 -0.64 -3.09 7.22
C LEU A 164 -2.14 -3.25 6.96
N GLU A 165 -2.96 -2.25 7.32
CA GLU A 165 -4.40 -2.24 7.02
C GLU A 165 -4.66 -2.07 5.52
N ILE A 166 -3.90 -1.21 4.84
CA ILE A 166 -3.98 -1.05 3.38
C ILE A 166 -3.61 -2.37 2.69
N LEU A 167 -2.52 -3.01 3.12
CA LEU A 167 -2.10 -4.30 2.58
C LEU A 167 -3.17 -5.38 2.80
N HIS A 168 -3.76 -5.43 4.00
CA HIS A 168 -4.86 -6.35 4.29
C HIS A 168 -6.09 -6.06 3.42
N MET A 169 -6.41 -4.80 3.16
CA MET A 169 -7.49 -4.40 2.26
C MET A 169 -7.21 -4.89 0.82
N PHE A 170 -5.99 -4.73 0.31
CA PHE A 170 -5.61 -5.21 -1.02
C PHE A 170 -5.72 -6.74 -1.14
N LEU A 171 -5.30 -7.46 -0.11
CA LEU A 171 -5.31 -8.93 -0.10
C LEU A 171 -6.74 -9.49 0.07
N TYR A 172 -7.53 -8.96 1.00
CA TYR A 172 -8.80 -9.60 1.43
C TYR A 172 -10.05 -8.72 1.27
N GLY A 173 -9.89 -7.41 1.17
CA GLY A 173 -11.00 -6.45 1.18
C GLY A 173 -11.57 -6.14 -0.20
N ILE A 174 -10.78 -6.31 -1.25
CA ILE A 174 -11.18 -5.97 -2.63
C ILE A 174 -11.85 -7.18 -3.28
N LYS A 175 -13.18 -7.13 -3.38
CA LYS A 175 -13.98 -8.09 -4.15
C LYS A 175 -14.18 -7.54 -5.56
N ILE A 176 -13.61 -8.20 -6.55
CA ILE A 176 -14.00 -7.99 -7.94
C ILE A 176 -15.23 -8.86 -8.18
N PRO A 177 -16.39 -8.29 -8.58
CA PRO A 177 -17.54 -9.10 -8.95
C PRO A 177 -17.15 -10.14 -10.00
N ASP A 178 -17.63 -11.37 -9.88
CA ASP A 178 -17.53 -12.34 -10.96
C ASP A 178 -18.25 -11.78 -12.19
N LYS A 179 -17.72 -12.05 -13.39
CA LYS A 179 -18.42 -11.70 -14.64
C LYS A 179 -19.79 -12.36 -14.56
N LEU A 180 -20.86 -11.56 -14.54
CA LEU A 180 -22.22 -12.07 -14.68
C LEU A 180 -22.21 -12.93 -15.95
N ARG A 181 -22.34 -14.25 -15.78
CA ARG A 181 -22.50 -15.15 -16.92
C ARG A 181 -23.73 -14.63 -17.67
N SER A 182 -23.53 -14.13 -18.87
CA SER A 182 -24.61 -13.86 -19.80
C SER A 182 -25.37 -15.16 -19.99
N SER A 183 -26.55 -15.22 -19.37
CA SER A 183 -27.56 -16.26 -19.55
C SER A 183 -28.19 -16.18 -20.92
#